data_AF-A0A6A0QYY7-F1
#
_entry.id   AF-A0A6A0QYY7-F1
#
_cell.length_a   1.000
_cell.length_b   1.000
_cell.length_c   1.000
_cell.angle_alpha   90.00
_cell.angle_beta   90.00
_cell.angle_gamma   90.00
#
_symmetry.space_group_name_H-M   'P 1'
#
loop_
_entity.id
_entity.type
_entity.pdbx_description
1 polymer ?
#
loop_
_entity_poly.entity_id
_entity_poly.type
_entity_poly.pdbx_seq_one_letter_code
_entity_poly.pdbx_strand_id
1 'polypeptide(L)'
;MSQKDAQRIEEHTGVNPEELEDDELEQAMTELDIEPQPVTQEDLDEAGGGDAAEGPAAAAPAASSDYVAELEKLASLRDAGVLTDAEFDAKKKQILGLD
;
A
#
# COMPACT_ATOMS: atom_id res chain seq x y z
N MET A 1 -2.35 -8.63 -0.21
CA MET A 1 -2.06 -9.86 0.55
C MET A 1 -2.04 -9.49 2.03
N SER A 2 -2.84 -10.18 2.86
CA SER A 2 -2.76 -10.03 4.32
C SER A 2 -1.59 -10.85 4.88
N GLN A 3 -1.09 -10.51 6.07
CA GLN A 3 -0.05 -11.30 6.77
C GLN A 3 -0.49 -12.78 6.95
N LYS A 4 -1.79 -12.99 7.18
CA LYS A 4 -2.40 -14.32 7.30
C LYS A 4 -2.30 -15.13 5.99
N ASP A 5 -2.40 -14.46 4.84
CA ASP A 5 -2.28 -15.10 3.53
C ASP A 5 -0.82 -15.44 3.23
N ALA A 6 0.09 -14.51 3.54
CA ALA A 6 1.53 -14.72 3.41
C ALA A 6 1.99 -15.94 4.21
N GLN A 7 1.48 -16.11 5.43
CA GLN A 7 1.80 -17.25 6.29
C GLN A 7 1.30 -18.58 5.71
N ARG A 8 0.08 -18.62 5.14
CA ARG A 8 -0.44 -19.82 4.49
C ARG A 8 0.38 -20.21 3.26
N ILE A 9 0.83 -19.23 2.49
CA ILE A 9 1.69 -19.46 1.32
C ILE A 9 3.05 -20.02 1.77
N GLU A 10 3.64 -19.45 2.82
CA GLU A 10 4.89 -19.94 3.40
C GLU A 10 4.77 -21.37 3.94
N GLU A 11 3.68 -21.69 4.66
CA GLU A 11 3.44 -23.05 5.16
C GLU A 11 3.27 -24.09 4.05
N HIS A 12 2.70 -23.69 2.91
CA HIS A 12 2.46 -24.57 1.76
C HIS A 12 3.71 -24.77 0.90
N THR A 13 4.48 -23.71 0.68
CA THR A 13 5.66 -23.71 -0.21
C THR A 13 6.97 -24.00 0.53
N GLY A 14 7.00 -23.78 1.85
CA GLY A 14 8.20 -23.91 2.68
C GLY A 14 9.21 -22.78 2.50
N VAL A 15 8.85 -21.73 1.76
CA VAL A 15 9.68 -20.55 1.47
C VAL A 15 8.82 -19.29 1.60
N ASN A 16 9.44 -18.16 1.92
CA ASN A 16 8.68 -16.94 2.17
C ASN A 16 8.07 -16.41 0.84
N PRO A 17 6.81 -15.95 0.82
CA PRO A 17 6.17 -15.37 -0.36
C PRO A 17 6.93 -14.16 -0.95
N GLU A 18 7.72 -13.44 -0.16
CA GLU A 18 8.55 -12.34 -0.67
C GLU A 18 9.82 -12.84 -1.39
N GLU A 19 10.21 -14.09 -1.17
CA GLU A 19 11.35 -14.75 -1.84
C GLU A 19 10.92 -15.70 -2.97
N LEU A 20 9.62 -15.94 -3.12
CA LEU A 20 9.03 -16.73 -4.19
C LEU A 20 9.02 -15.96 -5.52
N GLU A 21 9.18 -16.69 -6.62
CA GLU A 21 8.96 -16.11 -7.95
C GLU A 21 7.47 -15.79 -8.13
N ASP A 22 7.16 -14.72 -8.86
CA ASP A 22 5.78 -14.23 -9.04
C ASP A 22 4.84 -15.34 -9.57
N ASP A 23 5.34 -16.22 -10.44
CA ASP A 23 4.59 -17.36 -10.99
C ASP A 23 4.25 -18.42 -9.93
N GLU A 24 5.18 -18.73 -9.02
CA GLU A 24 4.94 -19.69 -7.92
C GLU A 24 4.07 -19.08 -6.81
N LEU A 25 4.25 -17.78 -6.56
CA LEU A 25 3.42 -17.00 -5.65
C LEU A 25 1.95 -17.01 -6.10
N GLU A 26 1.69 -16.72 -7.37
CA GLU A 26 0.35 -16.72 -7.96
C GLU A 26 -0.26 -18.13 -8.00
N GLN A 27 0.56 -19.15 -8.24
CA GLN A 27 0.13 -20.54 -8.19
C GLN A 27 -0.26 -20.95 -6.76
N ALA A 28 0.54 -20.60 -5.76
CA ALA A 28 0.22 -20.86 -4.36
C ALA A 28 -1.04 -20.11 -3.90
N MET A 29 -1.23 -18.87 -4.35
CA MET A 29 -2.45 -18.10 -4.10
C MET A 29 -3.69 -18.76 -4.70
N THR A 30 -3.57 -19.27 -5.93
CA THR A 30 -4.65 -19.98 -6.61
C THR A 30 -4.97 -21.31 -5.93
N GLU A 31 -3.95 -22.07 -5.51
CA GLU A 31 -4.13 -23.36 -4.81
C GLU A 31 -4.75 -23.21 -3.43
N LEU A 32 -4.43 -22.12 -2.73
CA LEU A 32 -4.95 -21.80 -1.40
C LEU A 32 -6.29 -21.04 -1.44
N ASP A 33 -6.86 -20.83 -2.62
CA ASP A 33 -8.09 -20.05 -2.84
C ASP A 33 -7.99 -18.64 -2.21
N ILE A 34 -6.78 -18.06 -2.21
CA ILE A 34 -6.50 -16.72 -1.71
C ILE A 34 -6.98 -15.75 -2.79
N GLU A 35 -8.18 -15.24 -2.60
CA GLU A 35 -8.70 -14.21 -3.48
C GLU A 35 -7.79 -12.97 -3.41
N PRO A 36 -7.43 -12.35 -4.56
CA PRO A 36 -6.74 -11.07 -4.61
C PRO A 36 -7.71 -9.95 -4.22
N GLN A 37 -8.14 -9.95 -2.96
CA GLN A 37 -8.95 -8.89 -2.39
C GLN A 37 -8.02 -7.72 -2.02
N PRO A 38 -8.40 -6.47 -2.34
CA PRO A 38 -7.74 -5.31 -1.74
C PRO A 38 -7.92 -5.42 -0.23
N VAL A 39 -6.84 -5.28 0.54
CA VAL A 39 -6.86 -5.42 2.00
C VAL A 39 -8.02 -4.56 2.54
N THR A 40 -9.12 -5.20 2.93
CA THR A 40 -10.29 -4.51 3.45
C THR A 40 -10.11 -4.31 4.94
N GLN A 41 -10.70 -3.24 5.48
CA GLN A 41 -10.59 -2.88 6.90
C GLN A 41 -10.88 -4.08 7.83
N GLU A 42 -11.84 -4.93 7.44
CA GLU A 42 -12.22 -6.15 8.18
C GLU A 42 -11.08 -7.17 8.33
N ASP A 43 -10.16 -7.28 7.36
CA ASP A 43 -8.98 -8.16 7.45
C ASP A 43 -7.86 -7.57 8.34
N LEU A 44 -7.72 -6.24 8.40
CA LEU A 44 -6.80 -5.59 9.33
C LEU A 44 -7.26 -5.76 10.78
N ASP A 45 -8.57 -5.72 11.01
CA ASP A 45 -9.17 -5.91 12.33
C ASP A 45 -9.04 -7.37 12.83
N GLU A 46 -9.07 -8.37 11.95
CA GLU A 46 -8.88 -9.78 12.34
C GLU A 46 -7.39 -10.20 12.50
N ALA A 47 -6.45 -9.44 11.92
CA ALA A 47 -5.00 -9.62 12.13
C ALA A 47 -4.47 -8.91 13.40
N GLY A 48 -5.29 -8.14 14.11
CA GLY A 48 -4.94 -7.30 15.27
C GLY A 48 -4.89 -7.99 16.64
N GLY A 49 -4.62 -9.31 16.68
CA GLY A 49 -4.52 -10.09 17.92
C GLY A 49 -3.07 -10.26 18.40
N GLY A 50 -2.30 -9.20 18.55
CA GLY A 50 -0.90 -9.28 19.00
C GLY A 50 -0.37 -7.94 19.51
N ASP A 51 -0.25 -7.84 20.83
CA ASP A 51 0.30 -6.73 21.61
C ASP A 51 1.62 -6.17 21.03
N ALA A 52 1.60 -4.89 20.64
CA ALA A 52 2.78 -4.04 20.61
C ALA A 52 2.36 -2.56 20.73
N ALA A 53 2.30 -2.10 21.98
CA ALA A 53 2.55 -0.73 22.40
C ALA A 53 1.83 0.39 21.62
N GLU A 54 0.67 0.81 22.15
CA GLU A 54 0.32 2.23 22.22
C GLU A 54 1.40 2.96 23.04
N GLY A 55 2.49 3.32 22.38
CA GLY A 55 3.23 4.52 22.71
C GLY A 55 2.45 5.71 22.13
N PRO A 56 2.16 6.77 22.89
CA PRO A 56 1.64 8.00 22.30
C PRO A 56 2.76 8.61 21.44
N ALA A 57 2.80 8.21 20.17
CA ALA A 57 3.66 8.82 19.18
C ALA A 57 3.18 10.25 18.96
N ALA A 58 4.00 11.16 19.47
CA ALA A 58 3.94 12.59 19.31
C ALA A 58 3.33 13.01 17.96
N ALA A 59 2.21 13.71 18.03
CA ALA A 59 1.73 14.55 16.95
C ALA A 59 2.76 15.67 16.69
N ALA A 60 3.52 15.56 15.60
CA ALA A 60 4.11 16.67 14.85
C ALA A 60 4.86 16.18 13.59
N PRO A 61 4.81 16.90 12.45
CA PRO A 61 3.66 17.50 11.79
C PRO A 61 3.17 16.59 10.63
N ALA A 62 1.85 16.50 10.44
CA ALA A 62 1.22 15.73 9.35
C ALA A 62 1.49 16.29 7.93
N ALA A 63 2.25 17.39 7.81
CA ALA A 63 2.48 18.08 6.54
C ALA A 63 3.21 17.22 5.49
N SER A 64 4.12 16.34 5.91
CA SER A 64 4.84 15.47 4.95
C SER A 64 3.90 14.49 4.26
N SER A 65 2.89 13.99 4.97
CA SER A 65 1.89 13.08 4.41
C SER A 65 0.89 13.82 3.53
N ASP A 66 0.52 15.05 3.90
CA ASP A 66 -0.38 15.89 3.11
C ASP A 66 0.19 16.21 1.72
N TYR A 67 1.49 16.55 1.64
CA TYR A 67 2.15 16.78 0.35
C TYR A 67 2.19 15.53 -0.54
N VAL A 68 2.43 14.36 0.06
CA VAL A 68 2.44 13.09 -0.70
C VAL A 68 1.04 12.77 -1.21
N ALA A 69 0.00 12.92 -0.37
CA ALA A 69 -1.39 12.71 -0.75
C ALA A 69 -1.84 13.66 -1.87
N GLU A 70 -1.41 14.92 -1.84
CA GLU A 70 -1.72 15.90 -2.89
C GLU A 70 -1.01 15.57 -4.21
N LEU A 71 0.25 15.09 -4.18
CA LEU A 71 0.95 14.65 -5.38
C LEU A 71 0.30 13.42 -6.03
N GLU A 72 -0.18 12.48 -5.22
CA GLU A 72 -0.87 11.27 -5.69
C GLU A 72 -2.22 11.60 -6.34
N LYS A 73 -2.96 12.55 -5.76
CA LYS A 73 -4.20 13.07 -6.36
C LYS A 73 -3.94 13.76 -7.70
N LEU A 74 -2.85 14.51 -7.82
CA LEU A 74 -2.47 15.14 -9.08
C LEU A 74 -2.07 14.11 -10.15
N ALA A 75 -1.35 13.05 -9.76
CA ALA A 75 -0.96 11.98 -10.67
C ALA A 75 -2.19 11.26 -11.23
N SER A 76 -3.14 10.93 -10.35
CA SER A 76 -4.42 10.32 -10.73
C SER A 76 -5.22 11.20 -11.70
N LEU A 77 -5.24 12.51 -11.49
CA LEU A 77 -5.92 13.46 -12.39
C LEU A 77 -5.21 13.60 -13.74
N ARG A 78 -3.87 13.53 -13.78
CA ARG A 78 -3.10 13.48 -15.02
C ARG A 78 -3.39 12.20 -15.81
N ASP A 79 -3.37 11.06 -15.14
CA ASP A 79 -3.60 9.75 -15.77
C ASP A 79 -5.05 9.62 -16.28
N ALA A 80 -6.01 10.26 -15.60
CA ALA A 80 -7.38 10.40 -16.08
C ALA A 80 -7.53 11.39 -17.26
N GLY A 81 -6.46 12.07 -17.68
CA GLY A 81 -6.47 13.09 -18.74
C GLY A 81 -7.17 14.40 -18.35
N VAL A 82 -7.42 14.61 -17.06
CA VAL A 82 -8.03 15.84 -16.52
C VAL A 82 -7.00 16.96 -16.37
N LEU A 83 -5.74 16.59 -16.11
CA LEU A 83 -4.60 17.50 -16.07
C LEU A 83 -3.63 17.19 -17.20
N THR A 84 -3.04 18.25 -17.77
CA THR A 84 -1.90 18.12 -18.67
C THR A 84 -0.59 17.99 -17.89
N ASP A 85 0.46 17.44 -18.52
CA ASP A 85 1.78 17.31 -17.89
C ASP A 85 2.32 18.64 -17.37
N ALA A 86 2.09 19.73 -18.12
CA ALA A 86 2.50 21.08 -17.73
C ALA A 86 1.79 21.57 -16.45
N GLU A 87 0.51 21.24 -16.28
CA GLU A 87 -0.26 21.59 -15.08
C GLU A 87 0.12 20.75 -13.87
N PHE A 88 0.43 19.47 -14.09
CA PHE A 88 0.92 18.57 -13.06
C PHE A 88 2.26 19.07 -12.47
N ASP A 89 3.22 19.40 -13.32
CA ASP A 89 4.53 19.88 -12.88
C ASP A 89 4.46 21.24 -12.17
N ALA A 90 3.59 22.14 -12.63
CA ALA A 90 3.36 23.43 -11.98
C ALA A 90 2.81 23.25 -10.55
N LYS A 91 1.78 22.40 -10.38
CA LYS A 91 1.20 22.13 -9.07
C LYS A 91 2.14 21.35 -8.15
N LYS A 92 2.93 20.43 -8.69
CA LYS A 92 3.96 19.71 -7.94
C LYS A 92 4.98 20.67 -7.33
N LYS A 93 5.51 21.62 -8.11
CA LYS A 93 6.45 22.63 -7.59
C LYS A 93 5.83 23.50 -6.49
N GLN A 94 4.56 23.87 -6.66
CA GLN A 94 3.82 24.62 -5.66
C GLN A 94 3.65 23.87 -4.33
N ILE A 95 3.33 22.58 -4.40
CA ILE A 95 3.18 21.70 -3.22
C ILE A 95 4.52 21.52 -2.51
N LEU A 96 5.62 21.34 -3.25
CA LEU A 96 6.94 21.20 -2.63
C LEU A 96 7.57 22.55 -2.23
N GLY A 97 6.95 23.69 -2.53
CA GLY A 97 7.48 25.02 -2.26
C GLY A 97 8.72 25.37 -3.09
N LEU A 98 8.81 24.86 -4.32
CA LEU A 98 9.91 25.09 -5.27
C LEU A 98 9.64 26.26 -6.24
N ASP A 99 8.62 27.08 -5.98
CA ASP A 99 8.27 28.26 -6.79
C ASP A 99 9.27 29.42 -6.66
#